data_AF-A0A2E2PXZ8-F1
#
_entry.id   AF-A0A2E2PXZ8-F1
#
_cell.length_a   1.000
_cell.length_b   1.000
_cell.length_c   1.000
_cell.angle_alpha   90.00
_cell.angle_beta   90.00
_cell.angle_gamma   90.00
#
_symmetry.space_group_name_H-M   'P 1'
#
loop_
_entity.id
_entity.type
_entity.pdbx_description
1 polymer ?
#
loop_
_entity_poly.entity_id
_entity_poly.type
_entity_poly.pdbx_seq_one_letter_code
_entity_poly.pdbx_strand_id
1 'polypeptide(L)'
;MRSTTALATLAIATGLPLAAAAAPAHAETTTEREKGVLVECAGTWRTRPVTVSVYEHRTYGNEVLVAIGAEDQEDFWISQPDGRIVRRGELQQEGTLGGRKVVLAGTVVRVGDPVEVHDEFDDAGQHVVVDGVHKPLAADLVLTWRKRNALLDCSNAFRFDLTVTKTDIE
;
A
#
# COMPACT_ATOMS: atom_id res chain seq x y z
N MET A 1 93.08 -2.69 12.82
CA MET A 1 91.70 -2.81 12.29
C MET A 1 90.78 -2.07 13.26
N ARG A 2 90.14 -0.98 12.82
CA ARG A 2 89.26 -0.14 13.63
C ARG A 2 87.83 -0.66 13.50
N SER A 3 87.22 -1.10 14.61
CA SER A 3 85.81 -1.49 14.64
C SER A 3 84.98 -0.37 15.26
N THR A 4 84.14 0.21 14.41
CA THR A 4 83.32 1.39 14.64
C THR A 4 82.07 1.02 15.44
N THR A 5 81.84 1.70 16.55
CA THR A 5 80.59 1.70 17.31
C THR A 5 79.51 2.46 16.54
N ALA A 6 78.32 1.86 16.39
CA ALA A 6 77.13 2.58 15.93
C ALA A 6 75.96 2.24 16.87
N LEU A 7 75.60 3.21 17.72
CA LEU A 7 74.28 3.29 18.35
C LEU A 7 73.31 3.87 17.31
N ALA A 8 72.20 3.18 17.06
CA ALA A 8 71.05 3.75 16.37
C ALA A 8 69.80 3.54 17.25
N THR A 9 69.30 4.68 17.74
CA THR A 9 68.14 4.90 18.60
C THR A 9 66.84 4.40 17.97
N LEU A 10 66.07 3.65 18.76
CA LEU A 10 64.70 3.23 18.46
C LEU A 10 63.75 4.39 18.79
N ALA A 11 63.18 5.06 17.77
CA ALA A 11 62.13 6.05 17.95
C ALA A 11 60.77 5.34 17.91
N ILE A 12 60.13 5.19 19.07
CA ILE A 12 58.76 4.71 19.17
C ILE A 12 57.84 5.90 18.89
N ALA A 13 57.31 5.98 17.67
CA ALA A 13 56.26 6.93 17.32
C ALA A 13 54.93 6.40 17.85
N THR A 14 54.48 6.91 18.99
CA THR A 14 53.10 6.72 19.47
C THR A 14 52.15 7.57 18.61
N GLY A 15 51.73 7.02 17.48
CA GLY A 15 50.62 7.58 16.70
C GLY A 15 49.31 7.34 17.45
N LEU A 16 48.76 8.37 18.08
CA LEU A 16 47.37 8.38 18.50
C LEU A 16 46.50 8.26 17.23
N PRO A 17 45.59 7.28 17.12
CA PRO A 17 44.61 7.33 16.05
C PRO A 17 43.70 8.53 16.31
N LEU A 18 43.73 9.52 15.42
CA LEU A 18 42.62 10.46 15.32
C LEU A 18 41.38 9.64 15.02
N ALA A 19 40.49 9.51 16.01
CA ALA A 19 39.14 9.05 15.77
C ALA A 19 38.51 10.07 14.81
N ALA A 20 38.32 9.68 13.55
CA ALA A 20 37.45 10.40 12.65
C ALA A 20 36.08 10.43 13.32
N ALA A 21 35.60 11.62 13.69
CA ALA A 21 34.22 11.78 14.12
C ALA A 21 33.34 11.28 12.97
N ALA A 22 32.57 10.21 13.21
CA ALA A 22 31.51 9.83 12.30
C ALA A 22 30.60 11.05 12.14
N ALA A 23 30.37 11.47 10.89
CA ALA A 23 29.34 12.46 10.62
C ALA A 23 28.01 11.95 11.20
N PRO A 24 27.14 12.82 11.74
CA PRO A 24 25.80 12.39 12.16
C PRO A 24 25.16 11.66 10.98
N ALA A 25 24.62 10.47 11.24
CA ALA A 25 23.81 9.78 10.25
C ALA A 25 22.65 10.71 9.95
N HIS A 26 22.55 11.22 8.73
CA HIS A 26 21.38 12.00 8.34
C HIS A 26 20.22 11.02 8.20
N ALA A 27 19.15 11.21 8.96
CA ALA A 27 17.88 10.51 8.73
C ALA A 27 17.54 10.55 7.22
N GLU A 28 17.50 9.38 6.57
CA GLU A 28 17.20 9.34 5.16
C GLU A 28 15.73 9.71 4.96
N THR A 29 15.47 10.61 4.01
CA THR A 29 14.11 11.01 3.64
C THR A 29 13.83 10.60 2.22
N THR A 30 12.74 9.86 2.04
CA THR A 30 12.22 9.48 0.73
C THR A 30 10.86 10.13 0.50
N THR A 31 10.53 10.38 -0.76
CA THR A 31 9.22 10.93 -1.13
C THR A 31 8.75 10.28 -2.40
N GLU A 32 7.52 9.79 -2.37
CA GLU A 32 6.90 9.10 -3.48
C GLU A 32 5.49 9.61 -3.75
N ARG A 33 5.00 9.35 -4.96
CA ARG A 33 3.66 9.73 -5.37
C ARG A 33 2.83 8.49 -5.61
N GLU A 34 1.78 8.36 -4.82
CA GLU A 34 0.86 7.23 -4.84
C GLU A 34 -0.44 7.62 -5.52
N LYS A 35 -0.90 6.79 -6.45
CA LYS A 35 -2.13 7.07 -7.22
C LYS A 35 -2.88 5.79 -7.45
N GLY A 36 -4.19 5.85 -7.24
CA GLY A 36 -4.99 4.66 -7.34
C GLY A 36 -6.47 4.88 -7.09
N VAL A 37 -7.17 3.77 -6.91
CA VAL A 37 -8.58 3.70 -6.58
C VAL A 37 -8.76 2.71 -5.44
N LEU A 38 -9.53 3.10 -4.44
CA LEU A 38 -10.06 2.20 -3.43
C LEU A 38 -11.58 2.18 -3.55
N VAL A 39 -12.14 0.98 -3.66
CA VAL A 39 -13.59 0.75 -3.57
C VAL A 39 -13.81 -0.32 -2.51
N GLU A 40 -14.30 0.10 -1.36
CA GLU A 40 -14.76 -0.80 -0.31
C GLU A 40 -16.27 -0.86 -0.35
N CYS A 41 -16.81 -2.07 -0.33
CA CYS A 41 -18.23 -2.28 -0.28
C CYS A 41 -18.63 -3.32 0.76
N ALA A 42 -19.83 -3.15 1.30
CA ALA A 42 -20.50 -4.12 2.15
C ALA A 42 -21.85 -4.50 1.55
N GLY A 43 -22.33 -5.70 1.86
CA GLY A 43 -23.65 -6.13 1.41
C GLY A 43 -24.09 -7.42 2.08
N THR A 44 -25.12 -8.02 1.51
CA THR A 44 -25.62 -9.31 1.98
C THR A 44 -25.97 -10.20 0.80
N TRP A 45 -25.40 -11.40 0.79
CA TRP A 45 -25.78 -12.46 -0.14
C TRP A 45 -26.68 -13.45 0.60
N ARG A 46 -27.98 -13.45 0.27
CA ARG A 46 -29.04 -14.12 1.04
C ARG A 46 -29.11 -13.62 2.48
N THR A 47 -28.40 -14.27 3.39
CA THR A 47 -28.31 -13.94 4.82
C THR A 47 -26.86 -13.86 5.30
N ARG A 48 -25.89 -14.05 4.39
CA ARG A 48 -24.46 -14.00 4.71
C ARG A 48 -23.93 -12.61 4.40
N PRO A 49 -23.15 -12.00 5.31
CA PRO A 49 -22.50 -10.73 5.02
C PRO A 49 -21.53 -10.90 3.85
N VAL A 50 -21.36 -9.82 3.11
CA VAL A 50 -20.42 -9.71 2.00
C VAL A 50 -19.54 -8.51 2.25
N THR A 51 -18.23 -8.69 2.11
CA THR A 51 -17.25 -7.61 2.04
C THR A 51 -16.53 -7.68 0.70
N VAL A 52 -16.28 -6.52 0.11
CA VAL A 52 -15.53 -6.38 -1.13
C VAL A 52 -14.53 -5.26 -0.94
N SER A 53 -13.27 -5.52 -1.26
CA SER A 53 -12.24 -4.49 -1.40
C SER A 53 -11.64 -4.59 -2.80
N VAL A 54 -11.62 -3.47 -3.50
CA VAL A 54 -10.91 -3.31 -4.76
C VAL A 54 -9.87 -2.22 -4.56
N TYR A 55 -8.61 -2.62 -4.61
CA TYR A 55 -7.46 -1.75 -4.53
C TYR A 55 -6.74 -1.75 -5.86
N GLU A 56 -6.66 -0.60 -6.53
CA GLU A 56 -5.86 -0.40 -7.73
C GLU A 56 -4.74 0.58 -7.38
N HIS A 57 -3.48 0.13 -7.37
CA HIS A 57 -2.32 1.01 -7.21
C HIS A 57 -1.49 1.06 -8.49
N ARG A 58 -1.15 2.27 -8.94
CA ARG A 58 -0.41 2.46 -10.20
C ARG A 58 0.99 1.84 -10.18
N THR A 59 1.62 1.73 -9.01
CA THR A 59 3.02 1.31 -8.86
C THR A 59 3.16 -0.04 -8.16
N TYR A 60 2.29 -0.34 -7.19
CA TYR A 60 2.47 -1.45 -6.23
C TYR A 60 1.59 -2.66 -6.53
N GLY A 61 0.84 -2.61 -7.64
CA GLY A 61 -0.06 -3.67 -8.06
C GLY A 61 -1.50 -3.42 -7.62
N ASN A 62 -2.35 -4.37 -7.96
CA ASN A 62 -3.77 -4.29 -7.67
C ASN A 62 -4.20 -5.52 -6.90
N GLU A 63 -5.29 -5.39 -6.16
CA GLU A 63 -5.91 -6.47 -5.43
C GLU A 63 -7.43 -6.36 -5.51
N VAL A 64 -8.08 -7.51 -5.64
CA VAL A 64 -9.51 -7.65 -5.44
C VAL A 64 -9.71 -8.71 -4.38
N LEU A 65 -10.40 -8.35 -3.31
CA LEU A 65 -10.82 -9.25 -2.26
C LEU A 65 -12.35 -9.27 -2.22
N VAL A 66 -12.92 -10.47 -2.27
CA VAL A 66 -14.35 -10.70 -2.02
C VAL A 66 -14.46 -11.75 -0.94
N ALA A 67 -15.21 -11.45 0.11
CA ALA A 67 -15.47 -12.37 1.19
C ALA A 67 -16.98 -12.49 1.41
N ILE A 68 -17.46 -13.73 1.61
CA ILE A 68 -18.87 -14.04 1.89
C ILE A 68 -18.95 -14.97 3.08
N GLY A 69 -19.63 -14.54 4.13
CA GLY A 69 -19.71 -15.26 5.40
C GLY A 69 -19.08 -14.47 6.54
N ALA A 70 -19.17 -15.00 7.75
CA ALA A 70 -18.51 -14.44 8.92
C ALA A 70 -17.27 -15.27 9.22
N GLU A 71 -16.17 -14.62 9.61
CA GLU A 71 -14.92 -15.16 10.16
C GLU A 71 -14.64 -16.66 9.91
N ASP A 72 -15.21 -17.54 10.73
CA ASP A 72 -14.93 -18.99 10.74
C ASP A 72 -15.63 -19.78 9.62
N GLN A 73 -16.57 -19.16 8.90
CA GLN A 73 -17.30 -19.72 7.76
C GLN A 73 -17.30 -18.78 6.56
N GLU A 74 -16.14 -18.20 6.27
CA GLU A 74 -15.95 -17.30 5.14
C GLU A 74 -15.47 -18.06 3.91
N ASP A 75 -16.20 -17.91 2.80
CA ASP A 75 -15.63 -18.18 1.49
C ASP A 75 -14.95 -16.89 1.04
N PHE A 76 -13.66 -16.94 0.66
CA PHE A 76 -12.94 -15.79 0.12
C PHE A 76 -12.42 -16.03 -1.31
N TRP A 77 -12.34 -14.96 -2.07
CA TRP A 77 -11.63 -14.88 -3.34
C TRP A 77 -10.71 -13.67 -3.29
N ILE A 78 -9.41 -13.91 -3.52
CA ILE A 78 -8.40 -12.86 -3.69
C ILE A 78 -7.82 -13.01 -5.10
N SER A 79 -7.65 -11.90 -5.80
CA SER A 79 -6.88 -11.85 -7.04
C SER A 79 -5.99 -10.62 -7.10
N GLN A 80 -4.94 -10.69 -7.91
CA GLN A 80 -4.05 -9.56 -8.21
C GLN A 80 -4.06 -9.30 -9.72
N PRO A 81 -5.09 -8.59 -10.24
CA PRO A 81 -5.24 -8.41 -11.67
C PRO A 81 -4.11 -7.58 -12.29
N ASP A 82 -3.63 -8.01 -13.46
CA ASP A 82 -2.67 -7.23 -14.24
C ASP A 82 -3.31 -6.00 -14.88
N GLY A 83 -2.67 -4.85 -14.70
CA GLY A 83 -3.14 -3.57 -15.23
C GLY A 83 -4.45 -3.08 -14.59
N ARG A 84 -5.06 -2.04 -15.16
CA ARG A 84 -6.20 -1.37 -14.50
C ARG A 84 -7.41 -2.28 -14.33
N ILE A 85 -8.00 -2.24 -13.14
CA ILE A 85 -9.28 -2.86 -12.77
C ILE A 85 -10.42 -1.99 -13.24
N VAL A 86 -10.37 -0.68 -12.96
CA VAL A 86 -11.41 0.27 -13.39
C VAL A 86 -11.04 0.85 -14.75
N ARG A 87 -11.85 0.56 -15.76
CA ARG A 87 -11.62 1.01 -17.15
C ARG A 87 -12.85 1.73 -17.68
N ARG A 88 -12.66 2.98 -18.12
CA ARG A 88 -13.74 3.81 -18.70
C ARG A 88 -15.00 3.93 -17.80
N GLY A 89 -14.81 3.88 -16.49
CA GLY A 89 -15.90 3.96 -15.52
C GLY A 89 -16.61 2.63 -15.25
N GLU A 90 -16.07 1.51 -15.75
CA GLU A 90 -16.60 0.17 -15.53
C GLU A 90 -15.59 -0.68 -14.76
N LEU A 91 -16.12 -1.60 -13.97
CA LEU A 91 -15.37 -2.63 -13.27
C LEU A 91 -16.02 -3.98 -13.59
N GLN A 92 -15.21 -4.94 -14.03
CA GLN A 92 -15.64 -6.33 -14.15
C GLN A 92 -14.47 -7.24 -13.77
N GLN A 93 -14.68 -8.10 -12.79
CA GLN A 93 -13.71 -9.06 -12.30
C GLN A 93 -14.41 -10.41 -12.09
N GLU A 94 -13.71 -11.49 -12.41
CA GLU A 94 -14.22 -12.86 -12.27
C GLU A 94 -13.25 -13.71 -11.46
N GLY A 95 -13.80 -14.59 -10.64
CA GLY A 95 -13.01 -15.48 -9.80
C GLY A 95 -13.75 -16.73 -9.40
N THR A 96 -13.23 -17.40 -8.38
CA THR A 96 -13.82 -18.63 -7.84
C THR A 96 -13.95 -18.52 -6.33
N LEU A 97 -15.17 -18.75 -5.83
CA LEU A 97 -15.53 -18.80 -4.41
C LEU A 97 -16.14 -20.18 -4.12
N GLY A 98 -15.54 -20.95 -3.21
CA GLY A 98 -16.00 -22.29 -2.87
C GLY A 98 -16.16 -23.21 -4.10
N GLY A 99 -15.18 -23.18 -5.01
CA GLY A 99 -15.18 -23.95 -6.26
C GLY A 99 -16.20 -23.50 -7.31
N ARG A 100 -16.85 -22.33 -7.13
CA ARG A 100 -17.86 -21.81 -8.05
C ARG A 100 -17.52 -20.42 -8.54
N LYS A 101 -17.83 -20.15 -9.82
CA LYS A 101 -17.66 -18.84 -10.43
C LYS A 101 -18.37 -17.75 -9.61
N VAL A 102 -17.64 -16.68 -9.34
CA VAL A 102 -18.12 -15.40 -8.82
C VAL A 102 -17.78 -14.30 -9.81
N VAL A 103 -18.65 -13.30 -9.93
CA VAL A 103 -18.44 -12.12 -10.76
C VAL A 103 -18.73 -10.89 -9.93
N LEU A 104 -17.80 -9.94 -9.91
CA LEU A 104 -17.99 -8.60 -9.41
C LEU A 104 -18.05 -7.65 -10.61
N ALA A 105 -19.16 -6.96 -10.80
CA ALA A 105 -19.31 -6.08 -11.96
C ALA A 105 -20.17 -4.85 -11.66
N GLY A 106 -19.90 -3.76 -12.35
CA GLY A 106 -20.69 -2.54 -12.23
C GLY A 106 -19.95 -1.31 -12.73
N THR A 107 -20.38 -0.14 -12.26
CA THR A 107 -19.79 1.15 -12.63
C THR A 107 -19.03 1.76 -11.46
N VAL A 108 -18.01 2.55 -11.79
CA VAL A 108 -17.21 3.33 -10.84
C VAL A 108 -16.90 4.68 -11.50
N VAL A 109 -17.65 5.72 -11.13
CA VAL A 109 -17.59 7.04 -11.77
C VAL A 109 -17.25 8.14 -10.78
N ARG A 110 -16.60 9.21 -11.25
CA ARG A 110 -16.19 10.33 -10.38
C ARG A 110 -17.38 11.17 -9.99
N VAL A 111 -17.45 11.55 -8.71
CA VAL A 111 -18.49 12.42 -8.15
C VAL A 111 -17.91 13.39 -7.11
N GLY A 112 -18.73 14.32 -6.65
CA GLY A 112 -18.38 15.28 -5.59
C GLY A 112 -17.18 16.15 -5.93
N ASP A 113 -16.62 16.79 -4.90
CA ASP A 113 -15.37 17.55 -4.95
C ASP A 113 -14.24 16.77 -4.27
N PRO A 114 -12.97 16.98 -4.65
CA PRO A 114 -11.84 16.38 -3.93
C PRO A 114 -11.83 16.83 -2.46
N VAL A 115 -11.43 15.92 -1.58
CA VAL A 115 -11.22 16.16 -0.15
C VAL A 115 -9.73 16.07 0.13
N GLU A 116 -9.16 17.07 0.79
CA GLU A 116 -7.75 17.06 1.20
C GLU A 116 -7.51 16.05 2.32
N VAL A 117 -6.34 15.42 2.28
CA VAL A 117 -5.89 14.42 3.24
C VAL A 117 -4.51 14.81 3.73
N HIS A 118 -4.33 14.68 5.03
CA HIS A 118 -3.06 14.83 5.73
C HIS A 118 -3.06 13.86 6.91
N ASP A 119 -2.18 12.86 6.88
CA ASP A 119 -2.00 11.89 7.95
C ASP A 119 -0.52 11.81 8.33
N GLU A 120 -0.24 11.70 9.63
CA GLU A 120 1.10 11.54 10.18
C GLU A 120 1.12 10.35 11.13
N PHE A 121 2.07 9.43 10.95
CA PHE A 121 2.23 8.27 11.82
C PHE A 121 3.64 7.69 11.71
N ASP A 122 4.05 6.94 12.73
CA ASP A 122 5.31 6.20 12.70
C ASP A 122 5.05 4.74 12.31
N ASP A 123 5.79 4.24 11.31
CA ASP A 123 5.73 2.85 10.85
C ASP A 123 7.13 2.30 10.60
N ALA A 124 7.40 1.08 11.10
CA ALA A 124 8.66 0.36 10.89
C ALA A 124 9.96 1.17 11.14
N GLY A 125 9.96 2.11 12.09
CA GLY A 125 11.13 2.95 12.40
C GLY A 125 11.25 4.21 11.53
N GLN A 126 10.21 4.54 10.77
CA GLN A 126 10.13 5.73 9.93
C GLN A 126 8.94 6.59 10.35
N HIS A 127 9.12 7.90 10.32
CA HIS A 127 8.05 8.87 10.40
C HIS A 127 7.46 9.06 9.01
N VAL A 128 6.17 8.80 8.86
CA VAL A 128 5.43 8.83 7.60
C VAL A 128 4.46 10.00 7.61
N VAL A 129 4.57 10.85 6.60
CA VAL A 129 3.62 11.93 6.32
C VAL A 129 2.96 11.65 4.98
N VAL A 130 1.63 11.63 4.96
CA VAL A 130 0.82 11.41 3.75
C VAL A 130 0.00 12.64 3.47
N ASP A 131 0.30 13.34 2.38
CA ASP A 131 -0.43 14.51 1.92
C ASP A 131 -1.14 14.23 0.59
N GLY A 132 -2.30 14.81 0.36
CA GLY A 132 -2.89 14.81 -0.98
C GLY A 132 -4.39 14.94 -0.99
N VAL A 133 -5.04 14.22 -1.90
CA VAL A 133 -6.49 14.29 -2.07
C VAL A 133 -7.14 12.95 -2.30
N HIS A 134 -8.35 12.79 -1.76
CA HIS A 134 -9.32 11.78 -2.14
C HIS A 134 -10.42 12.41 -3.00
N LYS A 135 -10.57 11.91 -4.23
CA LYS A 135 -11.71 12.27 -5.10
C LYS A 135 -12.80 11.21 -4.93
N PRO A 136 -13.99 11.56 -4.39
CA PRO A 136 -15.09 10.62 -4.24
C PRO A 136 -15.49 9.95 -5.56
N LEU A 137 -15.86 8.68 -5.46
CA LEU A 137 -16.40 7.89 -6.56
C LEU A 137 -17.80 7.41 -6.18
N ALA A 138 -18.73 7.43 -7.13
CA ALA A 138 -19.95 6.66 -7.03
C ALA A 138 -19.68 5.29 -7.66
N ALA A 139 -19.87 4.24 -6.86
CA ALA A 139 -19.66 2.86 -7.28
C ALA A 139 -20.98 2.08 -7.13
N ASP A 140 -21.51 1.60 -8.25
CA ASP A 140 -22.70 0.77 -8.30
C ASP A 140 -22.28 -0.65 -8.70
N LEU A 141 -21.82 -1.42 -7.71
CA LEU A 141 -21.31 -2.77 -7.93
C LEU A 141 -22.31 -3.84 -7.53
N VAL A 142 -22.33 -4.92 -8.30
CA VAL A 142 -23.13 -6.12 -8.04
C VAL A 142 -22.20 -7.32 -7.96
N LEU A 143 -22.33 -8.09 -6.88
CA LEU A 143 -21.69 -9.39 -6.75
C LEU A 143 -22.66 -10.49 -7.17
N THR A 144 -22.26 -11.31 -8.14
CA THR A 144 -23.02 -12.47 -8.60
C THR A 144 -22.31 -13.76 -8.21
N TRP A 145 -22.94 -14.56 -7.35
CA TRP A 145 -22.43 -15.86 -6.95
C TRP A 145 -23.57 -16.89 -6.85
N ARG A 146 -23.32 -18.10 -7.35
CA ARG A 146 -24.31 -19.20 -7.43
C ARG A 146 -25.65 -18.75 -8.06
N LYS A 147 -25.58 -17.96 -9.13
CA LYS A 147 -26.74 -17.40 -9.89
C LYS A 147 -27.63 -16.46 -9.07
N ARG A 148 -27.10 -15.85 -8.00
CA ARG A 148 -27.81 -14.84 -7.21
C ARG A 148 -26.93 -13.62 -7.01
N ASN A 149 -27.59 -12.47 -6.97
CA ASN A 149 -26.96 -11.17 -6.84
C ASN A 149 -26.99 -10.74 -5.38
N ALA A 150 -25.92 -10.08 -4.94
CA ALA A 150 -25.89 -9.21 -3.78
C ALA A 150 -25.70 -7.78 -4.29
N LEU A 151 -26.60 -6.88 -3.88
CA LEU A 151 -26.37 -5.46 -4.03
C LEU A 151 -25.35 -5.03 -2.97
N LEU A 152 -24.43 -4.17 -3.37
CA LEU A 152 -23.36 -3.70 -2.53
C LEU A 152 -23.56 -2.20 -2.26
N ASP A 153 -23.34 -1.79 -1.02
CA ASP A 153 -23.16 -0.41 -0.64
C ASP A 153 -21.67 -0.10 -0.69
N CYS A 154 -21.28 0.82 -1.57
CA CYS A 154 -19.91 1.20 -1.84
C CYS A 154 -19.65 2.68 -1.52
N SER A 155 -20.29 3.21 -0.46
CA SER A 155 -20.24 4.63 -0.09
C SER A 155 -18.84 5.20 0.13
N ASN A 156 -17.87 4.35 0.47
CA ASN A 156 -16.50 4.75 0.80
C ASN A 156 -15.53 4.66 -0.40
N ALA A 157 -16.06 4.67 -1.63
CA ALA A 157 -15.24 4.61 -2.83
C ALA A 157 -14.58 5.96 -3.15
N PHE A 158 -13.27 5.93 -3.42
CA PHE A 158 -12.54 7.13 -3.84
C PHE A 158 -11.32 6.80 -4.72
N ARG A 159 -10.89 7.81 -5.48
CA ARG A 159 -9.60 7.82 -6.17
C ARG A 159 -8.64 8.66 -5.34
N PHE A 160 -7.45 8.15 -5.09
CA PHE A 160 -6.43 8.88 -4.36
C PHE A 160 -5.28 9.37 -5.27
N ASP A 161 -4.71 10.50 -4.89
CA ASP A 161 -3.48 11.08 -5.44
C ASP A 161 -2.72 11.70 -4.27
N LEU A 162 -1.75 10.95 -3.77
CA LEU A 162 -1.05 11.20 -2.52
C LEU A 162 0.45 11.38 -2.76
N THR A 163 1.07 12.15 -1.89
CA THR A 163 2.51 12.24 -1.70
C THR A 163 2.81 11.65 -0.34
N VAL A 164 3.64 10.61 -0.33
CA VAL A 164 4.07 9.93 0.89
C VAL A 164 5.53 10.29 1.11
N THR A 165 5.81 10.92 2.24
CA THR A 165 7.16 11.25 2.69
C THR A 165 7.49 10.37 3.88
N LYS A 166 8.63 9.66 3.81
CA LYS A 166 9.12 8.79 4.89
C LYS A 166 10.48 9.29 5.32
N THR A 167 10.66 9.51 6.61
CA THR A 167 11.92 9.94 7.21
C THR A 167 12.33 8.95 8.30
N ASP A 168 13.55 8.44 8.27
CA ASP A 168 14.02 7.54 9.31
C ASP A 168 14.00 8.21 10.70
N ILE A 169 13.57 7.47 11.71
CA ILE A 169 13.57 7.93 13.11
C ILE A 169 14.89 7.49 13.74
N GLU A 170 15.65 8.46 14.28
CA GLU A 170 16.91 8.22 15.01
C GLU A 170 16.70 7.60 16.40
#